data_AF-A0A926G847-F1
#
_entry.id   AF-A0A926G847-F1
#
_cell.length_a   1.000
_cell.length_b   1.000
_cell.length_c   1.000
_cell.angle_alpha   90.00
_cell.angle_beta   90.00
_cell.angle_gamma   90.00
#
_symmetry.space_group_name_H-M   'P 1'
#
loop_
_entity.id
_entity.type
_entity.pdbx_description
1 polymer ?
#
loop_
_entity_poly.entity_id
_entity_poly.type
_entity_poly.pdbx_seq_one_letter_code
_entity_poly.pdbx_strand_id
1 'polypeptide(L)'
;MNRYQQIDLGIPRPTPEASVPPANVGETGWDILLALHSSHRHQMSVKRLGSLLSVAPHVMHYWLGWLEDRWLVKAAKDEVNGEVGTILTRHGLEVLDRYLSALNALHAER
;
A
#
# COMPACT_ATOMS: atom_id res chain seq x y z
N MET A 1 34.97 -26.00 -20.82
CA MET A 1 35.47 -24.87 -20.01
C MET A 1 34.53 -23.70 -20.27
N ASN A 2 33.53 -23.50 -19.39
CA ASN A 2 32.40 -22.59 -19.60
C ASN A 2 32.81 -21.13 -19.33
N ARG A 3 32.51 -20.23 -20.27
CA ARG A 3 32.67 -18.78 -20.14
C ARG A 3 31.27 -18.15 -20.23
N TYR A 4 30.60 -17.99 -19.10
CA TYR A 4 29.39 -17.17 -19.03
C TYR A 4 29.81 -15.71 -18.94
N GLN A 5 29.71 -14.99 -20.05
CA GLN A 5 29.80 -13.53 -20.06
C GLN A 5 28.59 -12.99 -19.29
N GLN A 6 28.85 -12.24 -18.22
CA GLN A 6 27.85 -11.41 -17.56
C GLN A 6 27.30 -10.42 -18.58
N ILE A 7 26.01 -10.57 -18.88
CA ILE A 7 25.25 -9.56 -19.59
C ILE A 7 24.95 -8.49 -18.55
N ASP A 8 25.61 -7.34 -18.69
CA ASP A 8 25.26 -6.11 -18.00
C ASP A 8 23.87 -5.70 -18.50
N LEU A 9 22.83 -6.25 -17.86
CA LEU A 9 21.46 -5.78 -18.02
C LEU A 9 21.44 -4.40 -17.38
N GLY A 10 21.71 -3.38 -18.19
CA GLY A 10 21.53 -1.98 -17.85
C GLY A 10 20.07 -1.74 -17.48
N ILE A 11 19.74 -2.02 -16.21
CA ILE A 11 18.45 -1.64 -15.63
C ILE A 11 18.48 -0.11 -15.61
N PRO A 12 17.62 0.55 -16.41
CA PRO A 12 17.59 2.00 -16.41
C PRO A 12 17.28 2.48 -14.99
N ARG A 13 18.12 3.41 -14.51
CA ARG A 13 17.91 4.15 -13.27
C ARG A 13 16.49 4.72 -13.30
N PRO A 14 15.65 4.48 -12.27
CA PRO A 14 14.27 4.96 -12.30
C PRO A 14 14.26 6.49 -12.44
N THR A 15 13.70 6.99 -13.54
CA THR A 15 13.45 8.41 -13.77
C THR A 15 12.29 8.88 -12.89
N PRO A 16 12.26 10.17 -12.50
CA PRO A 16 11.21 10.74 -11.64
C PRO A 16 9.80 10.65 -12.26
N GLU A 17 9.67 10.31 -13.53
CA GLU A 17 8.39 10.06 -14.20
C GLU A 17 7.73 8.73 -13.79
N ALA A 18 8.48 7.83 -13.13
CA ALA A 18 7.96 6.62 -12.48
C ALA A 18 7.34 6.89 -11.09
N SER A 19 7.26 8.16 -10.67
CA SER A 19 6.85 8.57 -9.32
C SER A 19 5.34 8.78 -9.16
N VAL A 20 4.54 8.51 -10.20
CA VAL A 20 3.09 8.57 -10.05
C VAL A 20 2.66 7.30 -9.30
N PRO A 21 2.00 7.43 -8.15
CA PRO A 21 1.43 6.27 -7.48
C PRO A 21 0.51 5.52 -8.46
N PRO A 22 0.32 4.20 -8.34
CA PRO A 22 -0.54 3.46 -9.25
C PRO A 22 -1.91 4.14 -9.32
N ALA A 23 -2.22 4.73 -10.49
CA ALA A 23 -3.40 5.57 -10.73
C ALA A 23 -4.73 4.84 -10.47
N ASN A 24 -4.67 3.53 -10.27
CA ASN A 24 -5.81 2.65 -10.18
C ASN A 24 -6.30 2.40 -8.74
N VAL A 25 -5.64 2.92 -7.69
CA VAL A 25 -6.01 2.63 -6.27
C VAL A 25 -7.32 3.30 -5.84
N GLY A 26 -7.71 4.41 -6.46
CA GLY A 26 -8.90 5.17 -6.09
C GLY A 26 -8.77 5.86 -4.72
N GLU A 27 -9.59 6.88 -4.47
CA GLU A 27 -9.54 7.69 -3.24
C GLU A 27 -9.72 6.85 -1.98
N THR A 28 -10.77 6.03 -1.92
CA THR A 28 -11.03 5.15 -0.78
C THR A 28 -9.92 4.12 -0.54
N GLY A 29 -9.27 3.64 -1.61
CA GLY A 29 -8.11 2.76 -1.49
C GLY A 29 -6.94 3.48 -0.82
N TRP A 30 -6.67 4.73 -1.20
CA TRP A 30 -5.64 5.56 -0.55
C TRP A 30 -5.95 5.84 0.92
N ASP A 31 -7.20 6.14 1.24
CA ASP A 31 -7.64 6.39 2.62
C ASP A 31 -7.40 5.15 3.51
N ILE A 32 -7.66 3.95 2.99
CA ILE A 32 -7.40 2.69 3.70
C ILE A 32 -5.89 2.51 3.94
N LEU A 33 -5.05 2.74 2.93
CA LEU A 33 -3.59 2.60 3.06
C LEU A 33 -3.03 3.63 4.06
N LEU A 34 -3.51 4.87 4.03
CA LEU A 34 -3.13 5.93 4.97
C LEU A 34 -3.58 5.60 6.40
N ALA A 35 -4.81 5.12 6.57
CA ALA A 35 -5.34 4.70 7.86
C ALA A 35 -4.50 3.57 8.48
N LEU A 36 -4.15 2.55 7.68
CA LEU A 36 -3.25 1.48 8.11
C LEU A 36 -1.86 2.02 8.44
N HIS A 37 -1.28 2.87 7.59
CA HIS A 37 0.04 3.43 7.84
C HIS A 37 0.11 4.20 9.17
N SER A 38 -0.95 4.93 9.51
CA SER A 38 -1.05 5.68 10.78
C SER A 38 -1.24 4.81 12.03
N SER A 39 -1.50 3.52 11.88
CA SER A 39 -1.78 2.62 13.00
C SER A 39 -0.51 1.93 13.53
N HIS A 40 -0.56 1.55 14.81
CA HIS A 40 0.51 0.76 15.41
C HIS A 40 0.66 -0.58 14.69
N ARG A 41 1.89 -0.91 14.26
CA ARG A 41 2.25 -2.10 13.45
C ARG A 41 1.60 -2.15 12.06
N HIS A 42 1.05 -1.04 11.57
CA HIS A 42 0.36 -0.96 10.30
C HIS A 42 -0.82 -1.92 10.15
N GLN A 43 -1.43 -2.30 11.27
CA GLN A 43 -2.55 -3.24 11.34
C GLN A 43 -3.79 -2.58 11.94
N MET A 44 -4.97 -2.92 11.43
CA MET A 44 -6.24 -2.43 11.96
C MET A 44 -7.37 -3.45 11.73
N SER A 45 -8.31 -3.56 12.66
CA SER A 45 -9.50 -4.39 12.44
C SER A 45 -10.41 -3.78 11.38
N VAL A 46 -11.09 -4.64 10.60
CA VAL A 46 -12.00 -4.21 9.53
C VAL A 46 -13.10 -3.30 10.06
N LYS A 47 -13.62 -3.61 11.26
CA LYS A 47 -14.63 -2.80 11.94
C LYS A 47 -14.13 -1.39 12.24
N ARG A 48 -12.88 -1.25 12.69
CA ARG A 48 -12.27 0.05 12.99
C ARG A 48 -12.00 0.84 11.72
N LEU A 49 -11.52 0.19 10.65
CA LEU A 49 -11.35 0.81 9.33
C LEU A 49 -12.68 1.36 8.79
N GLY A 50 -13.73 0.54 8.79
CA GLY A 50 -15.06 0.96 8.34
C GLY A 50 -15.62 2.12 9.14
N SER A 51 -15.43 2.11 10.46
CA SER A 51 -15.88 3.21 11.33
C SER A 51 -15.08 4.50 11.09
N LEU A 52 -13.76 4.40 10.93
CA LEU A 52 -12.88 5.55 10.72
C LEU A 52 -13.17 6.24 9.38
N LEU A 53 -13.36 5.46 8.33
CA LEU A 53 -13.57 5.97 6.97
C LEU A 53 -15.06 6.17 6.64
N SER A 54 -15.96 5.91 7.58
CA SER A 54 -17.41 5.94 7.36
C SER A 54 -17.86 5.07 6.16
N VAL A 55 -17.20 3.93 5.96
CA VAL A 55 -17.46 3.00 4.86
C VAL A 55 -18.26 1.80 5.37
N ALA A 56 -19.35 1.47 4.67
CA ALA A 56 -20.18 0.31 5.01
C ALA A 56 -19.39 -1.01 4.94
N PRO A 57 -19.66 -2.00 5.81
CA PRO A 57 -18.84 -3.21 5.91
C PRO A 57 -18.65 -3.97 4.60
N HIS A 58 -19.71 -4.13 3.79
CA HIS A 58 -19.63 -4.83 2.51
C HIS A 58 -18.76 -4.10 1.48
N VAL A 59 -18.79 -2.75 1.48
CA VAL A 59 -17.93 -1.91 0.64
C VAL A 59 -16.48 -1.99 1.12
N MET A 60 -16.26 -1.98 2.43
CA MET A 60 -14.92 -2.16 3.01
C MET A 60 -14.33 -3.52 2.63
N HIS A 61 -15.11 -4.61 2.73
CA HIS A 61 -14.65 -5.94 2.30
C HIS A 61 -14.31 -5.99 0.81
N TYR A 62 -15.09 -5.33 -0.05
CA TYR A 62 -14.78 -5.21 -1.46
C TYR A 62 -13.43 -4.51 -1.69
N TRP A 63 -13.20 -3.36 -1.04
CA TRP A 63 -11.94 -2.63 -1.16
C TRP A 63 -10.75 -3.42 -0.62
N LEU A 64 -10.91 -4.09 0.52
CA LEU A 64 -9.86 -4.92 1.10
C LEU A 64 -9.46 -6.08 0.19
N GLY A 65 -10.45 -6.77 -0.42
CA GLY A 65 -10.16 -7.81 -1.42
C GLY A 65 -9.42 -7.24 -2.63
N TRP A 66 -9.87 -6.10 -3.15
CA TRP A 66 -9.23 -5.43 -4.29
C TRP A 66 -7.78 -5.00 -4.01
N LEU A 67 -7.50 -4.51 -2.79
CA LEU A 67 -6.16 -4.13 -2.33
C LEU A 67 -5.27 -5.35 -2.06
N GLU A 68 -5.86 -6.44 -1.57
CA GLU A 68 -5.18 -7.72 -1.31
C GLU A 68 -4.77 -8.40 -2.62
N ASP A 69 -5.63 -8.40 -3.65
CA ASP A 69 -5.32 -8.87 -5.01
C ASP A 69 -4.12 -8.12 -5.64
N ARG A 70 -3.86 -6.90 -5.17
CA ARG A 70 -2.72 -6.05 -5.58
C ARG A 70 -1.57 -6.07 -4.60
N TRP A 71 -1.61 -6.97 -3.62
CA TRP A 71 -0.54 -7.21 -2.68
C TRP A 71 -0.21 -5.98 -1.83
N LEU A 72 -1.14 -5.02 -1.70
CA LEU A 72 -0.95 -3.80 -0.92
C LEU A 72 -1.30 -4.02 0.56
N VAL A 73 -2.28 -4.87 0.81
CA VAL A 73 -2.69 -5.29 2.15
C VAL A 73 -2.76 -6.82 2.21
N LYS A 74 -2.86 -7.38 3.40
CA LYS A 74 -3.23 -8.77 3.62
C LYS A 74 -4.10 -8.92 4.86
N ALA A 75 -4.93 -9.96 4.89
CA ALA A 75 -5.58 -10.37 6.13
C ALA A 75 -4.52 -10.82 7.16
N ALA A 76 -4.66 -10.37 8.40
CA ALA A 76 -3.81 -10.76 9.51
C ALA A 76 -4.65 -10.98 10.75
N LYS A 77 -4.48 -12.16 11.36
CA LYS A 77 -5.07 -12.44 12.66
C LYS A 77 -4.19 -11.79 13.74
N ASP A 78 -4.80 -10.97 14.57
CA ASP A 78 -4.16 -10.45 15.78
C ASP A 78 -4.02 -11.61 16.78
N GLU A 79 -2.78 -11.92 17.14
CA GLU A 79 -2.45 -13.04 18.04
C GLU A 79 -2.88 -12.78 19.50
N VAL A 80 -3.14 -11.52 19.86
CA VAL A 80 -3.47 -11.11 21.24
C VAL A 80 -4.96 -11.28 21.53
N ASN A 81 -5.83 -10.88 20.60
CA ASN A 81 -7.29 -10.93 20.77
C ASN A 81 -7.98 -11.92 19.82
N GLY A 82 -7.26 -12.53 18.89
CA GLY A 82 -7.78 -13.47 17.91
C GLY A 82 -8.61 -12.81 16.79
N GLU A 83 -8.73 -11.49 16.76
CA GLU A 83 -9.50 -10.77 15.75
C GLU A 83 -8.79 -10.79 14.39
N VAL A 84 -9.57 -10.93 13.32
CA VAL A 84 -9.05 -10.80 11.96
C VAL A 84 -9.03 -9.31 11.60
N GLY A 85 -7.84 -8.78 11.37
CA GLY A 85 -7.60 -7.44 10.86
C GLY A 85 -6.96 -7.45 9.49
N THR A 86 -6.62 -6.26 9.05
CA THR A 86 -5.89 -5.98 7.82
C THR A 86 -4.55 -5.38 8.20
N ILE A 87 -3.47 -5.84 7.57
CA ILE A 87 -2.13 -5.26 7.73
C ILE A 87 -1.61 -4.79 6.38
N LEU A 88 -0.91 -3.65 6.39
CA LEU A 88 -0.19 -3.13 5.24
C LEU A 88 1.00 -4.04 4.91
N THR A 89 1.15 -4.44 3.65
CA THR A 89 2.31 -5.24 3.23
C THR A 89 3.53 -4.33 3.04
N ARG A 90 4.71 -4.95 2.90
CA ARG A 90 5.91 -4.23 2.47
C ARG A 90 5.70 -3.52 1.13
N HIS A 91 5.05 -4.17 0.17
CA HIS A 91 4.78 -3.56 -1.13
C HIS A 91 3.82 -2.37 -1.01
N GLY A 92 2.78 -2.48 -0.18
CA GLY A 92 1.86 -1.38 0.13
C GLY A 92 2.57 -0.18 0.76
N LEU A 93 3.50 -0.42 1.68
CA LEU A 93 4.36 0.62 2.27
C LEU A 93 5.20 1.32 1.21
N GLU A 94 5.91 0.59 0.36
CA GLU A 94 6.75 1.17 -0.71
C GLU A 94 5.92 1.99 -1.72
N VAL A 95 4.69 1.58 -2.00
CA VAL A 95 3.75 2.34 -2.84
C VAL A 95 3.31 3.63 -2.14
N LEU A 96 2.96 3.56 -0.85
CA LEU A 96 2.52 4.71 -0.08
C LEU A 96 3.65 5.73 0.14
N ASP A 97 4.86 5.27 0.43
CA ASP A 97 6.02 6.14 0.62
C ASP A 97 6.35 6.94 -0.64
N ARG A 98 6.26 6.29 -1.82
CA ARG A 98 6.42 6.99 -3.10
C ARG A 98 5.34 8.02 -3.32
N TYR A 99 4.09 7.71 -2.98
CA TYR A 99 2.98 8.65 -3.08
C TYR A 99 3.22 9.89 -2.23
N LEU A 100 3.54 9.70 -0.95
CA LEU A 100 3.79 10.79 0.00
C LEU A 100 5.01 11.62 -0.40
N SER A 101 6.07 10.97 -0.91
CA SER A 101 7.25 11.66 -1.43
C SER A 101 6.92 12.54 -2.64
N ALA A 102 6.11 12.04 -3.57
CA ALA A 102 5.66 12.81 -4.72
C ALA A 102 4.78 14.01 -4.32
N LEU A 103 3.86 13.83 -3.37
CA LEU A 103 3.05 14.94 -2.84
C LEU A 103 3.92 16.02 -2.18
N ASN A 104 4.91 15.62 -1.39
CA ASN A 104 5.83 16.56 -0.74
C ASN A 104 6.68 17.32 -1.76
N ALA A 105 7.16 16.66 -2.82
CA ALA A 105 7.90 17.31 -3.90
C ALA A 105 7.04 18.37 -4.61
N LEU A 106 5.78 18.04 -4.93
CA LEU A 106 4.85 18.98 -5.55
C LEU A 106 4.54 20.19 -4.67
N HIS A 107 4.47 20.01 -3.35
CA HIS A 107 4.28 21.11 -2.42
C HIS A 107 5.53 21.97 -2.22
N ALA A 108 6.73 21.41 -2.40
CA ALA A 108 7.99 22.15 -2.31
C ALA A 108 8.28 23.05 -3.53
N GLU A 109 7.59 22.82 -4.65
CA GLU A 109 7.71 23.62 -5.88
C GLU A 109 6.73 24.81 -5.94
N ARG A 110 5.95 25.04 -4.87
CA ARG A 110 5.02 26.17 -4.71
C ARG A 110 5.53 27.19 -3.70
#